data_AF-A0AAV4SK90-F1
#
_entry.id   AF-A0AAV4SK90-F1
#
_cell.length_a   1.000
_cell.length_b   1.000
_cell.length_c   1.000
_cell.angle_alpha   90.00
_cell.angle_beta   90.00
_cell.angle_gamma   90.00
#
_symmetry.space_group_name_H-M   'P 1'
#
loop_
_entity.id
_entity.type
_entity.pdbx_description
1 polymer ?
#
loop_
_entity_poly.entity_id
_entity_poly.type
_entity_poly.pdbx_seq_one_letter_code
_entity_poly.pdbx_strand_id
1 'polypeptide(L)'
;KFKNYVECLKGFQDNCDIERGFSFFGTKNKYESVHGVASDICDEDTMINQVITENLRCLNETFETSPCYDEVHAITNEFKIYMPNVTDENDYYLTSEVFCLQESIFSVCYIKDIDKNCGTPVADMAKEFVHRSYLIGYSCDIEDAKVLLADLDRYKLKSHQQDYLVEMLGEVMTRYEED
;
A
#
# COMPACT_ATOMS: atom_id res chain seq x y z
N LYS A 1 3.00 2.92 19.88
CA LYS A 1 3.81 3.97 19.20
C LYS A 1 3.19 4.43 17.89
N PHE A 2 2.70 3.50 17.04
CA PHE A 2 2.06 3.84 15.77
C PHE A 2 0.73 4.60 15.91
N LYS A 3 -0.21 4.14 16.77
CA LYS A 3 -1.47 4.86 17.08
C LYS A 3 -1.24 6.33 17.48
N ASN A 4 -0.36 6.57 18.46
CA ASN A 4 0.00 7.93 18.89
C ASN A 4 0.65 8.77 17.78
N TYR A 5 1.35 8.14 16.84
CA TYR A 5 1.92 8.84 15.68
C TYR A 5 0.81 9.34 14.74
N VAL A 6 -0.18 8.49 14.44
CA VAL A 6 -1.36 8.88 13.63
C VAL A 6 -2.14 10.02 14.30
N GLU A 7 -2.33 9.95 15.63
CA GLU A 7 -2.97 11.02 16.41
C GLU A 7 -2.17 12.32 16.39
N CYS A 8 -0.84 12.22 16.47
CA CYS A 8 0.06 13.38 16.38
C CYS A 8 -0.04 14.05 15.00
N LEU A 9 -0.05 13.27 13.91
CA LEU A 9 -0.23 13.80 12.55
C LEU A 9 -1.56 14.54 12.41
N LYS A 10 -2.65 14.01 12.99
CA LYS A 10 -3.95 14.67 12.98
C LYS A 10 -3.94 15.96 13.79
N GLY A 11 -3.36 15.92 15.00
CA GLY A 11 -3.20 17.09 15.84
C GLY A 11 -2.38 18.19 15.15
N PHE A 12 -1.32 17.83 14.42
CA PHE A 12 -0.56 18.76 13.61
C PHE A 12 -1.39 19.33 12.46
N GLN A 13 -2.14 18.51 11.73
CA GLN A 13 -3.03 18.96 10.66
C GLN A 13 -4.12 19.94 11.13
N ASP A 14 -4.67 19.71 12.33
CA ASP A 14 -5.80 20.50 12.86
C ASP A 14 -5.37 21.80 13.53
N ASN A 15 -4.19 21.81 14.16
CA ASN A 15 -3.76 22.91 15.03
C ASN A 15 -2.64 23.74 14.41
N CYS A 16 -1.93 23.23 13.41
CA CYS A 16 -0.99 24.03 12.65
C CYS A 16 -1.73 24.59 11.43
N ASP A 17 -1.63 25.91 11.24
CA ASP A 17 -2.21 26.59 10.09
C ASP A 17 -1.41 26.18 8.85
N ILE A 18 -1.77 25.04 8.27
CA ILE A 18 -1.18 24.57 7.02
C ILE A 18 -1.80 25.40 5.89
N GLU A 19 -1.46 26.69 5.84
CA GLU A 19 -1.89 27.69 4.85
C GLU A 19 -1.46 27.34 3.40
N ARG A 20 -0.96 26.11 3.15
CA ARG A 20 -0.41 25.66 1.86
C ARG A 20 -1.05 24.39 1.31
N GLY A 21 -2.29 24.09 1.70
CA GLY A 21 -3.07 23.01 1.06
C GLY A 21 -2.53 21.60 1.29
N PHE A 22 -1.70 21.41 2.32
CA PHE A 22 -1.15 20.11 2.67
C PHE A 22 -2.04 19.45 3.71
N SER A 23 -2.75 18.39 3.31
CA SER A 23 -3.62 17.58 4.16
C SER A 23 -3.08 16.15 4.17
N PHE A 24 -2.58 15.67 5.31
CA PHE A 24 -2.02 14.31 5.45
C PHE A 24 -3.08 13.24 5.19
N PHE A 25 -4.31 13.48 5.63
CA PHE A 25 -5.40 12.54 5.47
C PHE A 25 -6.36 12.94 4.36
N GLY A 26 -6.28 14.13 3.78
CA GLY A 26 -7.22 14.59 2.74
C GLY A 26 -8.62 14.84 3.30
N THR A 27 -9.30 13.77 3.73
CA THR A 27 -10.67 13.73 4.25
C THR A 27 -10.74 13.26 5.71
N LYS A 28 -11.90 13.46 6.33
CA LYS A 28 -12.20 12.93 7.66
C LYS A 28 -12.29 11.40 7.64
N ASN A 29 -12.93 10.82 6.62
CA ASN A 29 -13.12 9.38 6.50
C ASN A 29 -11.78 8.64 6.40
N LYS A 30 -10.83 9.18 5.62
CA LYS A 30 -9.48 8.62 5.51
C LYS A 30 -8.74 8.63 6.86
N TYR A 31 -8.84 9.71 7.64
CA TYR A 31 -8.29 9.74 9.01
C TYR A 31 -8.93 8.69 9.92
N GLU A 32 -10.26 8.63 9.96
CA GLU A 32 -10.98 7.68 10.81
C GLU A 32 -10.65 6.22 10.46
N SER A 33 -10.50 5.92 9.16
CA SER A 33 -10.08 4.60 8.70
C SER A 33 -8.65 4.25 9.13
N VAL A 34 -7.68 5.13 8.89
CA VAL A 34 -6.27 4.91 9.27
C VAL A 34 -6.10 4.82 10.79
N HIS A 35 -6.78 5.69 11.55
CA HIS A 35 -6.78 5.64 13.01
C HIS A 35 -7.44 4.36 13.53
N GLY A 36 -8.53 3.92 12.91
CA GLY A 36 -9.20 2.66 13.22
C GLY A 36 -8.27 1.47 13.05
N VAL A 37 -7.54 1.37 11.93
CA VAL A 37 -6.53 0.31 11.72
C VAL A 37 -5.40 0.41 12.73
N ALA A 38 -4.89 1.62 12.98
CA ALA A 38 -3.82 1.81 13.96
C ALA A 38 -4.25 1.38 15.38
N SER A 39 -5.52 1.63 15.73
CA SER A 39 -6.12 1.17 16.98
C SER A 39 -6.28 -0.35 16.99
N ASP A 40 -6.81 -0.95 15.92
CA ASP A 40 -6.95 -2.39 15.80
C ASP A 40 -5.60 -3.12 15.86
N ILE A 41 -4.50 -2.53 15.42
CA ILE A 41 -3.17 -3.14 15.56
C ILE A 41 -2.61 -2.96 16.97
N CYS A 42 -2.83 -1.80 17.59
CA CYS A 42 -2.14 -1.41 18.83
C CYS A 42 -2.88 -1.80 20.11
N ASP A 43 -4.20 -1.83 20.08
CA ASP A 43 -5.02 -2.12 21.25
C ASP A 43 -5.08 -3.64 21.47
N GLU A 44 -4.86 -4.07 22.71
CA GLU A 44 -4.92 -5.49 23.09
C GLU A 44 -6.35 -6.03 22.86
N ASP A 45 -6.45 -7.33 22.59
CA ASP A 45 -7.71 -8.07 22.41
C ASP A 45 -8.57 -7.72 21.19
N THR A 46 -8.09 -6.87 20.29
CA THR A 46 -8.70 -6.74 18.96
C THR A 46 -8.34 -7.96 18.10
N MET A 47 -9.20 -8.28 17.13
CA MET A 47 -8.98 -9.41 16.23
C MET A 47 -7.68 -9.26 15.42
N ILE A 48 -7.37 -8.04 14.94
CA ILE A 48 -6.16 -7.78 14.16
C ILE A 48 -4.91 -7.91 15.05
N ASN A 49 -4.93 -7.35 16.27
CA ASN A 49 -3.81 -7.47 17.20
C ASN A 49 -3.52 -8.94 17.53
N GLN A 50 -4.55 -9.74 17.82
CA GLN A 50 -4.40 -11.16 18.12
C GLN A 50 -3.79 -11.92 16.94
N VAL A 51 -4.34 -11.75 15.73
CA VAL A 51 -3.80 -12.40 14.52
C VAL A 51 -2.34 -12.02 14.28
N ILE A 52 -1.98 -10.73 14.40
CA ILE A 52 -0.60 -10.28 14.23
C ILE A 52 0.30 -10.89 15.29
N THR A 53 -0.05 -10.75 16.57
CA THR A 53 0.79 -11.16 17.71
C THR A 53 1.04 -12.66 17.74
N GLU A 54 0.03 -13.46 17.41
CA GLU A 54 0.13 -14.93 17.29
C GLU A 54 1.01 -15.37 16.10
N ASN A 55 1.09 -14.55 15.05
CA ASN A 55 1.80 -14.88 13.81
C ASN A 55 3.09 -14.06 13.59
N LEU A 56 3.53 -13.26 14.56
CA LEU A 56 4.69 -12.35 14.44
C LEU A 56 5.95 -13.06 13.93
N ARG A 57 6.20 -14.29 14.41
CA ARG A 57 7.34 -15.07 13.96
C ARG A 57 7.24 -15.40 12.47
N CYS A 58 6.09 -15.91 12.02
CA CYS A 58 5.88 -16.25 10.62
C CYS A 58 5.92 -15.01 9.72
N LEU A 59 5.31 -13.90 10.15
CA LEU A 59 5.36 -12.63 9.45
C LEU A 59 6.80 -12.14 9.29
N ASN A 60 7.59 -12.13 10.36
CA ASN A 60 9.00 -11.72 10.29
C ASN A 60 9.80 -12.61 9.33
N GLU A 61 9.69 -13.93 9.44
CA GLU A 61 10.38 -14.87 8.55
C GLU A 61 9.94 -14.66 7.09
N THR A 62 8.66 -14.36 6.85
CA THR A 62 8.12 -14.06 5.53
C THR A 62 8.70 -12.76 4.97
N PHE A 63 8.68 -11.66 5.73
CA PHE A 63 9.23 -10.38 5.26
C PHE A 63 10.75 -10.42 5.04
N GLU A 64 11.47 -11.20 5.84
CA GLU A 64 12.93 -11.34 5.72
C GLU A 64 13.35 -12.15 4.49
N THR A 65 12.54 -13.13 4.08
CA THR A 65 12.91 -14.10 3.02
C THR A 65 12.15 -13.89 1.72
N SER A 66 11.17 -13.00 1.70
CA SER A 66 10.31 -12.78 0.53
C SER A 66 11.10 -12.22 -0.66
N PRO A 67 10.94 -12.79 -1.87
CA PRO A 67 11.53 -12.26 -3.09
C PRO A 67 10.74 -11.07 -3.66
N CYS A 68 9.68 -10.60 -2.98
CA CYS A 68 8.77 -9.59 -3.53
C CYS A 68 9.47 -8.31 -3.97
N TYR A 69 10.51 -7.87 -3.24
CA TYR A 69 11.31 -6.72 -3.66
C TYR A 69 11.92 -6.90 -5.04
N ASP A 70 12.61 -8.02 -5.26
CA ASP A 70 13.27 -8.30 -6.54
C ASP A 70 12.25 -8.60 -7.65
N GLU A 71 11.17 -9.33 -7.35
CA GLU A 71 10.12 -9.65 -8.33
C GLU A 71 9.39 -8.39 -8.81
N VAL A 72 9.03 -7.49 -7.90
CA VAL A 72 8.34 -6.23 -8.25
C VAL A 72 9.28 -5.32 -9.01
N HIS A 73 10.52 -5.15 -8.56
CA HIS A 73 11.49 -4.32 -9.28
C HIS A 73 11.77 -4.88 -10.66
N ALA A 74 11.82 -6.20 -10.86
CA ALA A 74 12.00 -6.77 -12.19
C ALA A 74 10.87 -6.37 -13.16
N ILE A 75 9.65 -6.18 -12.67
CA ILE A 75 8.51 -5.69 -13.46
C ILE A 75 8.66 -4.19 -13.75
N THR A 76 9.00 -3.38 -12.74
CA THR A 76 8.99 -1.91 -12.89
C THR A 76 10.28 -1.34 -13.49
N ASN A 77 11.37 -2.12 -13.52
CA ASN A 77 12.69 -1.65 -13.96
C ASN A 77 12.71 -1.21 -15.44
N GLU A 78 11.91 -1.83 -16.30
CA GLU A 78 11.83 -1.43 -17.72
C GLU A 78 11.15 -0.07 -17.94
N PHE A 79 10.47 0.46 -16.91
CA PHE A 79 9.77 1.74 -16.95
C PHE A 79 10.52 2.87 -16.23
N LYS A 80 11.72 2.61 -15.73
CA LYS A 80 12.55 3.64 -15.08
C LYS A 80 12.97 4.70 -16.09
N ILE A 81 12.74 5.95 -15.73
CA ILE A 81 13.19 7.10 -16.52
C ILE A 81 14.46 7.65 -15.85
N TYR A 82 15.61 7.43 -16.50
CA TYR A 82 16.89 7.92 -16.04
C TYR A 82 17.06 9.40 -16.36
N MET A 83 17.50 10.18 -15.37
CA MET A 83 17.70 11.61 -15.58
C MET A 83 18.97 11.86 -16.40
N PRO A 84 18.90 12.56 -17.54
CA PRO A 84 20.10 12.96 -18.25
C PRO A 84 20.89 13.96 -17.40
N ASN A 85 22.20 13.70 -17.23
CA ASN A 85 23.20 14.53 -16.54
C ASN A 85 23.38 14.33 -15.02
N VAL A 86 22.88 13.26 -14.43
CA VAL A 86 23.32 12.87 -13.08
C VAL A 86 24.46 11.86 -13.22
N THR A 87 25.57 12.09 -12.51
CA THR A 87 26.74 11.19 -12.47
C THR A 87 26.49 9.91 -11.69
N ASP A 88 25.35 9.79 -11.00
CA ASP A 88 24.95 8.59 -10.28
C ASP A 88 23.98 7.78 -11.15
N GLU A 89 24.38 6.57 -11.53
CA GLU A 89 23.60 5.64 -12.35
C GLU A 89 22.29 5.20 -11.66
N ASN A 90 22.08 5.60 -10.40
CA ASN A 90 20.91 5.30 -9.59
C ASN A 90 19.83 6.39 -9.57
N ASP A 91 20.05 7.56 -10.20
CA ASP A 91 19.05 8.62 -10.23
C ASP A 91 18.03 8.39 -11.36
N TYR A 92 16.96 7.67 -11.03
CA TYR A 92 15.78 7.47 -11.84
C TYR A 92 14.52 7.95 -11.13
N TYR A 93 13.46 8.20 -11.90
CA TYR A 93 12.12 8.34 -11.36
C TYR A 93 11.16 7.39 -12.06
N LEU A 94 10.07 7.08 -11.38
CA LEU A 94 8.91 6.39 -11.92
C LEU A 94 7.83 7.42 -12.19
N THR A 95 7.04 7.23 -13.25
CA THR A 95 5.79 7.99 -13.41
C THR A 95 4.84 7.64 -12.26
N SER A 96 3.87 8.52 -11.97
CA SER A 96 2.87 8.28 -10.92
C SER A 96 2.16 6.93 -11.12
N GLU A 97 1.74 6.65 -12.35
CA GLU A 97 1.17 5.38 -12.79
C GLU A 97 2.06 4.16 -12.43
N VAL A 98 3.35 4.21 -12.76
CA VAL A 98 4.28 3.10 -12.50
C VAL A 98 4.59 2.97 -11.02
N PHE A 99 4.62 4.09 -10.28
CA PHE A 99 4.75 4.06 -8.82
C PHE A 99 3.50 3.45 -8.16
N CYS A 100 2.30 3.80 -8.63
CA CYS A 100 1.05 3.16 -8.23
C CYS A 100 1.11 1.64 -8.47
N LEU A 101 1.54 1.23 -9.67
CA LEU A 101 1.71 -0.19 -10.01
C LEU A 101 2.67 -0.88 -9.05
N GLN A 102 3.82 -0.24 -8.79
CA GLN A 102 4.85 -0.78 -7.92
C GLN A 102 4.29 -1.09 -6.52
N GLU A 103 3.68 -0.10 -5.86
CA GLU A 103 3.12 -0.25 -4.51
C GLU A 103 1.98 -1.27 -4.46
N SER A 104 1.17 -1.32 -5.52
CA SER A 104 0.07 -2.27 -5.63
C SER A 104 0.57 -3.71 -5.78
N ILE A 105 1.54 -3.97 -6.67
CA ILE A 105 2.12 -5.30 -6.83
C ILE A 105 2.93 -5.71 -5.61
N PHE A 106 3.60 -4.77 -4.92
CA PHE A 106 4.23 -5.04 -3.63
C PHE A 106 3.24 -5.62 -2.63
N SER A 107 2.08 -4.95 -2.47
CA SER A 107 1.03 -5.40 -1.57
C SER A 107 0.49 -6.76 -1.97
N VAL A 108 0.19 -6.98 -3.26
CA VAL A 108 -0.27 -8.27 -3.80
C VAL A 108 0.74 -9.38 -3.51
N CYS A 109 2.02 -9.11 -3.74
CA CYS A 109 3.08 -10.09 -3.58
C CYS A 109 3.26 -10.49 -2.10
N TYR A 110 3.32 -9.52 -1.20
CA TYR A 110 3.44 -9.82 0.23
C TYR A 110 2.22 -10.55 0.77
N ILE A 111 1.00 -10.18 0.37
CA ILE A 111 -0.21 -10.89 0.79
C ILE A 111 -0.16 -12.36 0.35
N LYS A 112 0.31 -12.63 -0.88
CA LYS A 112 0.49 -14.00 -1.37
C LYS A 112 1.54 -14.78 -0.57
N ASP A 113 2.67 -14.16 -0.26
CA ASP A 113 3.72 -14.81 0.55
C ASP A 113 3.24 -15.06 1.98
N ILE A 114 2.45 -14.14 2.55
CA ILE A 114 1.78 -14.32 3.85
C ILE A 114 0.78 -15.48 3.79
N ASP A 115 -0.05 -15.59 2.75
CA ASP A 115 -1.00 -16.71 2.59
C ASP A 115 -0.26 -18.04 2.53
N LYS A 116 0.80 -18.09 1.72
CA LYS A 116 1.63 -19.29 1.55
C LYS A 116 2.33 -19.73 2.84
N ASN A 117 2.85 -18.79 3.63
CA ASN A 117 3.71 -19.10 4.76
C ASN A 117 2.95 -19.13 6.10
N CYS A 118 2.01 -18.21 6.29
CA CYS A 118 1.29 -17.98 7.55
C CYS A 118 -0.18 -18.37 7.50
N GLY A 119 -0.70 -18.67 6.30
CA GLY A 119 -2.06 -19.13 6.08
C GLY A 119 -3.06 -18.02 5.78
N THR A 120 -4.18 -18.43 5.18
CA THR A 120 -5.23 -17.54 4.65
C THR A 120 -5.80 -16.55 5.67
N PRO A 121 -6.05 -16.89 6.95
CA PRO A 121 -6.55 -15.90 7.91
C PRO A 121 -5.61 -14.70 8.12
N VAL A 122 -4.29 -14.93 8.05
CA VAL A 122 -3.29 -13.87 8.18
C VAL A 122 -3.20 -13.03 6.90
N ALA A 123 -3.37 -13.67 5.74
CA ALA A 123 -3.41 -13.00 4.45
C ALA A 123 -4.67 -12.14 4.29
N ASP A 124 -5.83 -12.62 4.72
CA ASP A 124 -7.08 -11.85 4.75
C ASP A 124 -6.95 -10.63 5.66
N MET A 125 -6.27 -10.77 6.80
CA MET A 125 -5.95 -9.63 7.67
C MET A 125 -5.00 -8.64 6.99
N ALA A 126 -3.96 -9.13 6.30
CA ALA A 126 -3.05 -8.26 5.55
C ALA A 126 -3.76 -7.51 4.41
N LYS A 127 -4.71 -8.16 3.72
CA LYS A 127 -5.59 -7.53 2.74
C LYS A 127 -6.41 -6.42 3.39
N GLU A 128 -7.07 -6.72 4.50
CA GLU A 128 -7.89 -5.75 5.24
C GLU A 128 -7.05 -4.56 5.72
N PHE A 129 -5.80 -4.80 6.14
CA PHE A 129 -4.85 -3.75 6.49
C PHE A 129 -4.53 -2.85 5.30
N VAL A 130 -4.13 -3.42 4.15
CA VAL A 130 -3.83 -2.65 2.92
C VAL A 130 -5.05 -1.84 2.51
N HIS A 131 -6.24 -2.47 2.57
CA HIS A 131 -7.51 -1.84 2.29
C HIS A 131 -7.73 -0.65 3.26
N ARG A 132 -7.93 -0.86 4.55
CA ARG A 132 -8.34 0.21 5.49
C ARG A 132 -7.26 1.25 5.79
N SER A 133 -5.98 0.96 5.55
CA SER A 133 -4.88 1.93 5.75
C SER A 133 -4.73 2.95 4.63
N TYR A 134 -5.46 2.80 3.52
CA TYR A 134 -5.29 3.60 2.31
C TYR A 134 -3.85 3.56 1.74
N LEU A 135 -3.07 2.52 2.03
CA LEU A 135 -1.67 2.40 1.59
C LEU A 135 -1.54 2.67 0.08
N ILE A 136 -2.38 2.01 -0.73
CA ILE A 136 -2.41 2.20 -2.18
C ILE A 136 -2.98 3.56 -2.59
N GLY A 137 -4.02 4.03 -1.90
CA GLY A 137 -4.62 5.35 -2.17
C GLY A 137 -3.71 6.54 -1.82
N TYR A 138 -2.52 6.30 -1.24
CA TYR A 138 -1.47 7.31 -1.10
C TYR A 138 -0.49 7.34 -2.29
N SER A 139 -0.31 6.21 -2.96
CA SER A 139 0.59 6.05 -4.12
C SER A 139 -0.14 6.03 -5.45
N CYS A 140 -1.46 5.90 -5.44
CA CYS A 140 -2.32 5.74 -6.60
C CYS A 140 -3.55 6.62 -6.49
N ASP A 141 -3.66 7.61 -7.36
CA ASP A 141 -4.92 8.33 -7.55
C ASP A 141 -5.84 7.57 -8.53
N ILE A 142 -7.08 8.06 -8.70
CA ILE A 142 -8.04 7.41 -9.62
C ILE A 142 -7.52 7.40 -11.06
N GLU A 143 -6.87 8.48 -11.51
CA GLU A 143 -6.47 8.58 -12.91
C GLU A 143 -5.32 7.59 -13.19
N ASP A 144 -4.37 7.47 -12.27
CA ASP A 144 -3.35 6.41 -12.31
C ASP A 144 -3.99 5.02 -12.30
N ALA A 145 -4.97 4.76 -11.42
CA ALA A 145 -5.68 3.49 -11.35
C ALA A 145 -6.41 3.16 -12.67
N LYS A 146 -7.10 4.14 -13.26
CA LYS A 146 -7.78 4.00 -14.56
C LYS A 146 -6.80 3.70 -15.69
N VAL A 147 -5.67 4.41 -15.74
CA VAL A 147 -4.64 4.19 -16.77
C VAL A 147 -4.06 2.78 -16.65
N LEU A 148 -3.72 2.34 -15.42
CA LEU A 148 -3.23 0.98 -15.19
C LEU A 148 -4.23 -0.08 -15.62
N LEU A 149 -5.50 0.06 -15.20
CA LEU A 149 -6.55 -0.90 -15.55
C LEU A 149 -6.83 -0.96 -17.06
N ALA A 150 -6.63 0.14 -17.78
CA ALA A 150 -6.83 0.20 -19.22
C ALA A 150 -5.73 -0.52 -20.02
N ASP A 151 -4.53 -0.70 -19.46
CA ASP A 151 -3.37 -1.28 -20.16
C ASP A 151 -2.57 -2.27 -19.27
N LEU A 152 -3.25 -3.13 -18.52
CA LEU A 152 -2.59 -4.12 -17.65
C LEU A 152 -1.65 -5.07 -18.39
N ASP A 153 -2.00 -5.43 -19.63
CA ASP A 153 -1.23 -6.37 -20.44
C ASP A 153 0.19 -5.87 -20.75
N ARG A 154 0.39 -4.54 -20.77
CA ARG A 154 1.71 -3.90 -20.95
C ARG A 154 2.71 -4.37 -19.90
N TYR A 155 2.25 -4.64 -18.69
CA TYR A 155 3.09 -4.95 -17.53
C TYR A 155 3.44 -6.44 -17.39
N LYS A 156 2.92 -7.30 -18.28
CA LYS A 156 3.24 -8.74 -18.33
C LYS A 156 3.08 -9.45 -16.98
N LEU A 157 2.06 -9.06 -16.22
CA LEU A 157 1.78 -9.59 -14.88
C LEU A 157 1.42 -11.07 -14.95
N LYS A 158 1.77 -11.82 -13.89
CA LYS A 158 1.26 -13.19 -13.71
C LYS A 158 -0.25 -13.11 -13.44
N SER A 159 -1.03 -14.10 -13.88
CA SER A 159 -2.51 -14.10 -13.73
C SER A 159 -3.00 -13.75 -12.31
N HIS A 160 -2.43 -14.37 -11.26
CA HIS A 160 -2.79 -14.03 -9.88
C HIS A 160 -2.44 -12.60 -9.45
N GLN A 161 -1.39 -12.00 -10.03
CA GLN A 161 -1.05 -10.59 -9.78
C GLN A 161 -2.09 -9.68 -10.43
N GLN A 162 -2.53 -10.04 -11.64
CA GLN A 162 -3.53 -9.29 -12.40
C GLN A 162 -4.89 -9.30 -11.70
N ASP A 163 -5.40 -10.47 -11.29
CA ASP A 163 -6.72 -10.58 -10.66
C ASP A 163 -6.81 -9.74 -9.38
N TYR A 164 -5.78 -9.82 -8.54
CA TYR A 164 -5.73 -9.12 -7.27
C TYR A 164 -5.46 -7.61 -7.43
N LEU A 165 -4.66 -7.23 -8.43
CA LEU A 165 -4.44 -5.82 -8.77
C LEU A 165 -5.74 -5.17 -9.27
N VAL A 166 -6.53 -5.88 -10.10
CA VAL A 166 -7.84 -5.38 -10.56
C VAL A 166 -8.77 -5.13 -9.39
N GLU A 167 -8.84 -6.07 -8.44
CA GLU A 167 -9.63 -5.91 -7.23
C GLU A 167 -9.19 -4.67 -6.43
N MET A 168 -7.89 -4.58 -6.13
CA MET A 168 -7.31 -3.51 -5.31
C MET A 168 -7.46 -2.12 -5.94
N LEU A 169 -7.24 -1.99 -7.25
CA LEU A 169 -7.45 -0.72 -7.97
C LEU A 169 -8.94 -0.39 -8.10
N GLY A 170 -9.81 -1.38 -8.21
CA GLY A 170 -11.27 -1.22 -8.16
C GLY A 170 -11.74 -0.56 -6.86
N GLU A 171 -11.16 -0.97 -5.73
CA GLU A 171 -11.46 -0.39 -4.42
C GLU A 171 -10.98 1.06 -4.29
N VAL A 172 -9.80 1.39 -4.84
CA VAL A 172 -9.31 2.78 -4.88
C VAL A 172 -10.30 3.69 -5.61
N MET A 173 -10.82 3.23 -6.75
CA MET A 173 -11.81 3.99 -7.52
C MET A 173 -13.13 4.15 -6.76
N THR A 174 -13.61 3.09 -6.11
CA THR A 174 -14.89 3.12 -5.37
C THR A 174 -14.84 4.10 -4.20
N ARG A 175 -13.75 4.12 -3.43
CA ARG A 175 -13.63 4.96 -2.24
C ARG A 175 -13.54 6.44 -2.53
N TYR A 176 -12.98 6.81 -3.68
CA TYR A 176 -12.97 8.22 -4.06
C TYR A 176 -14.40 8.73 -4.35
N GLU A 177 -15.33 7.85 -4.75
CA GLU A 177 -16.74 8.25 -4.90
C GLU A 177 -17.44 8.48 -3.54
N GLU A 178 -16.86 7.97 -2.44
CA GLU A 178 -17.38 8.08 -1.07
C GLU A 178 -16.73 9.23 -0.25
N ASP A 179 -15.64 9.81 -0.75
CA ASP A 179 -14.85 10.91 -0.15
C ASP A 179 -15.21 12.30 -0.74
#